data_AF-A0A956Y7Z1-F1
#
_entry.id   AF-A0A956Y7Z1-F1
#
_cell.length_a   1.000
_cell.length_b   1.000
_cell.length_c   1.000
_cell.angle_alpha   90.00
_cell.angle_beta   90.00
_cell.angle_gamma   90.00
#
_symmetry.space_group_name_H-M   'P 1'
#
loop_
_entity.id
_entity.type
_entity.pdbx_description
1 polymer ?
#
loop_
_entity_poly.entity_id
_entity_poly.type
_entity_poly.pdbx_seq_one_letter_code
_entity_poly.pdbx_strand_id
1 'polypeptide(L)'
;NIPTEEVFTMPHRARVDGTLSATMPLVYSGTVIDDFSLTFKDGKVVDLRAKKGEATLRKIIETDEGASRLGEIALVPHSSPISQLGTLFYNTLFDENASCHVALGAAYHNTMENGPFMSESDYAAAGGNSSLVHTDFMVGSGDMQIDGIKADGSSEPVMRDGEWAFEI
;
A
#
# COMPACT_ATOMS: atom_id res chain seq x y z
N ASN A 1 4.16 -9.23 -12.06
CA ASN A 1 4.97 -10.12 -11.23
C ASN A 1 4.72 -11.59 -11.59
N ILE A 2 5.68 -12.50 -11.33
CA ILE A 2 5.46 -13.97 -11.33
C ILE A 2 6.15 -14.50 -10.06
N PRO A 3 5.40 -15.01 -9.05
CA PRO A 3 3.93 -15.17 -9.01
C PRO A 3 3.17 -13.84 -8.93
N THR A 4 1.84 -13.90 -9.01
CA THR A 4 0.96 -12.75 -8.72
C THR A 4 -0.41 -13.25 -8.26
N GLU A 5 -0.94 -12.68 -7.19
CA GLU A 5 -2.25 -12.96 -6.56
C GLU A 5 -3.06 -11.68 -6.31
N GLU A 6 -2.52 -10.54 -6.73
CA GLU A 6 -3.04 -9.21 -6.41
C GLU A 6 -3.92 -8.61 -7.52
N VAL A 7 -4.81 -7.73 -7.10
CA VAL A 7 -5.38 -6.69 -7.94
C VAL A 7 -5.07 -5.34 -7.30
N PHE A 8 -4.55 -4.40 -8.08
CA PHE A 8 -4.03 -3.15 -7.55
C PHE A 8 -4.40 -1.94 -8.40
N THR A 9 -4.32 -0.77 -7.78
CA THR A 9 -4.40 0.53 -8.44
C THR A 9 -3.75 1.60 -7.57
N MET A 10 -3.67 2.83 -8.07
CA MET A 10 -3.16 3.96 -7.29
C MET A 10 -4.24 4.62 -6.43
N PRO A 11 -3.92 5.04 -5.19
CA PRO A 11 -4.73 5.99 -4.45
C PRO A 11 -4.52 7.42 -4.98
N HIS A 12 -5.40 8.34 -4.56
CA HIS A 12 -5.16 9.76 -4.77
C HIS A 12 -4.18 10.28 -3.71
N ARG A 13 -3.02 10.79 -4.12
CA ARG A 13 -1.88 11.18 -3.24
C ARG A 13 -2.18 12.16 -2.10
N ALA A 14 -3.29 12.89 -2.21
CA ALA A 14 -3.71 13.92 -1.24
C ALA A 14 -4.96 13.53 -0.42
N ARG A 15 -5.50 12.31 -0.58
CA ARG A 15 -6.74 11.85 0.06
C ARG A 15 -6.51 10.56 0.85
N VAL A 16 -5.57 10.63 1.80
CA VAL A 16 -5.28 9.52 2.73
C VAL A 16 -5.21 10.10 4.14
N ASP A 17 -6.07 9.58 5.01
CA ASP A 17 -6.19 9.98 6.40
C ASP A 17 -6.39 8.73 7.27
N GLY A 18 -5.76 8.70 8.45
CA GLY A 18 -5.85 7.59 9.39
C GLY A 18 -4.51 6.91 9.64
N THR A 19 -4.54 5.71 10.23
CA THR A 19 -3.32 4.98 10.60
C THR A 19 -3.31 3.60 9.96
N LEU A 20 -2.21 3.25 9.30
CA LEU A 20 -1.93 1.91 8.79
C LEU A 20 -0.89 1.24 9.68
N SER A 21 -1.17 0.01 10.11
CA SER A 21 -0.25 -0.83 10.85
C SER A 21 0.17 -1.99 9.96
N ALA A 22 1.48 -2.25 9.90
CA ALA A 22 1.99 -3.36 9.12
C ALA A 22 1.67 -4.70 9.79
N THR A 23 1.27 -5.69 8.99
CA THR A 23 0.98 -7.05 9.45
C THR A 23 2.13 -8.03 9.18
N MET A 24 3.12 -7.60 8.40
CA MET A 24 4.34 -8.35 8.13
C MET A 24 5.57 -7.42 8.19
N PRO A 25 6.77 -7.97 8.46
CA PRO A 25 8.00 -7.20 8.39
C PRO A 25 8.29 -6.70 6.96
N LEU A 26 8.87 -5.51 6.85
CA LEU A 26 9.43 -4.97 5.62
C LEU A 26 10.94 -5.19 5.60
N VAL A 27 11.45 -5.80 4.52
CA VAL A 27 12.90 -5.90 4.29
C VAL A 27 13.34 -4.82 3.31
N TYR A 28 14.03 -3.80 3.82
CA TYR A 28 14.50 -2.68 3.01
C TYR A 28 16.03 -2.56 3.08
N SER A 29 16.69 -2.70 1.93
CA SER A 29 18.17 -2.65 1.80
C SER A 29 18.90 -3.52 2.83
N GLY A 30 18.38 -4.74 3.08
CA GLY A 30 18.94 -5.69 4.05
C GLY A 30 18.64 -5.37 5.52
N THR A 31 17.88 -4.31 5.82
CA THR A 31 17.40 -4.00 7.16
C THR A 31 15.96 -4.47 7.31
N VAL A 32 15.67 -5.17 8.41
CA VAL A 32 14.30 -5.54 8.78
C VAL A 32 13.65 -4.40 9.55
N ILE A 33 12.51 -3.93 9.05
CA ILE A 33 11.59 -2.98 9.69
C ILE A 33 10.38 -3.80 10.12
N ASP A 34 10.02 -3.74 11.40
CA ASP A 34 9.09 -4.70 12.00
C ASP A 34 8.29 -4.03 13.12
N ASP A 35 7.04 -4.46 13.29
CA ASP A 35 6.06 -3.94 14.25
C ASP A 35 6.00 -2.40 14.17
N PHE A 36 5.48 -1.92 13.03
CA PHE A 36 5.46 -0.51 12.67
C PHE A 36 4.09 -0.02 12.21
N SER A 37 3.89 1.29 12.34
CA SER A 37 2.67 1.98 11.90
C SER A 37 2.99 3.37 11.35
N LEU A 38 2.15 3.84 10.44
CA LEU A 38 2.22 5.14 9.78
C LEU A 38 0.87 5.83 9.91
N THR A 39 0.87 7.07 10.42
CA THR A 39 -0.33 7.90 10.47
C THR A 39 -0.28 8.94 9.36
N PHE A 40 -1.34 9.02 8.57
CA PHE A 40 -1.51 9.92 7.45
C PHE A 40 -2.50 11.03 7.78
N LYS A 41 -2.22 12.21 7.25
CA LYS A 41 -3.15 13.33 7.19
C LYS A 41 -2.98 14.07 5.88
N ASP A 42 -4.07 14.41 5.21
CA ASP A 42 -4.07 15.12 3.92
C ASP A 42 -3.13 14.46 2.88
N GLY A 43 -3.10 13.12 2.90
CA GLY A 43 -2.28 12.30 2.01
C GLY A 43 -0.81 12.15 2.37
N LYS A 44 -0.36 12.67 3.52
CA LYS A 44 1.05 12.64 3.93
C LYS A 44 1.25 11.97 5.28
N VAL A 45 2.33 11.21 5.44
CA VAL A 45 2.76 10.67 6.74
C VAL A 45 3.08 11.82 7.70
N VAL A 46 2.41 11.84 8.85
CA VAL A 46 2.59 12.83 9.93
C VAL A 46 3.13 12.23 11.23
N ASP A 47 2.97 10.92 11.43
CA ASP A 47 3.59 10.17 12.54
C ASP A 47 4.04 8.80 12.04
N LEU A 48 5.13 8.28 12.60
CA LEU A 48 5.62 6.93 12.34
C LEU A 48 6.19 6.33 13.62
N ARG A 49 6.02 5.01 13.78
CA ARG A 49 6.59 4.24 14.89
C ARG A 49 7.05 2.90 14.36
N ALA A 50 8.19 2.41 14.80
CA ALA A 50 8.61 1.04 14.53
C ALA A 50 9.41 0.46 15.69
N LYS A 51 9.10 -0.77 16.10
CA LYS A 51 9.87 -1.46 17.14
C LYS A 51 11.29 -1.80 16.68
N LYS A 52 11.46 -2.10 15.38
CA LYS A 52 12.76 -2.33 14.74
C LYS A 52 12.82 -1.53 13.44
N GLY A 53 14.01 -1.02 13.12
CA GLY A 53 14.25 -0.37 11.83
C GLY A 53 13.62 1.02 11.69
N GLU A 54 13.17 1.68 12.77
CA GLU A 54 12.50 2.99 12.70
C GLU A 54 13.34 4.06 11.98
N ALA A 55 14.64 4.12 12.24
CA ALA A 55 15.54 5.06 11.57
C ALA A 55 15.62 4.81 10.06
N THR A 56 15.50 3.55 9.61
CA THR A 56 15.45 3.21 8.19
C THR A 56 14.10 3.59 7.60
N LEU A 57 12.99 3.28 8.28
CA LEU A 57 11.65 3.69 7.86
C LEU A 57 11.53 5.21 7.70
N ARG A 58 12.12 5.97 8.64
CA ARG A 58 12.17 7.44 8.58
C ARG A 58 12.96 7.92 7.35
N LYS A 59 14.11 7.31 7.05
CA LYS A 59 14.88 7.63 5.84
C LYS A 59 14.10 7.37 4.55
N ILE A 60 13.30 6.30 4.49
CA ILE A 60 12.45 6.01 3.33
C ILE A 60 11.53 7.19 3.06
N ILE A 61 10.73 7.62 4.06
CA ILE A 61 9.75 8.70 3.87
C ILE A 61 10.39 10.09 3.67
N GLU A 62 11.66 10.26 4.04
CA GLU A 62 12.44 11.50 3.87
C GLU A 62 13.19 11.55 2.54
N THR A 63 13.10 10.51 1.69
CA THR A 63 13.84 10.43 0.42
C THR A 63 13.53 11.60 -0.52
N ASP A 64 12.24 11.93 -0.67
CA ASP A 64 11.73 13.06 -1.45
C ASP A 64 10.31 13.44 -1.01
N GLU A 65 9.68 14.40 -1.69
CA GLU A 65 8.34 14.87 -1.32
C GLU A 65 7.25 13.79 -1.47
N GLY A 66 7.38 12.91 -2.46
CA GLY A 66 6.42 11.84 -2.74
C GLY A 66 6.61 10.61 -1.86
N ALA A 67 7.80 10.40 -1.29
CA ALA A 67 8.12 9.22 -0.47
C ALA A 67 7.29 9.10 0.83
N SER A 68 6.72 10.22 1.29
CA SER A 68 5.82 10.29 2.44
C SER A 68 4.33 10.18 2.09
N ARG A 69 4.01 9.79 0.85
CA ARG A 69 2.65 9.63 0.33
C ARG A 69 2.49 8.23 -0.26
N LEU A 70 1.26 7.76 -0.41
CA LEU A 70 1.00 6.46 -1.03
C LEU A 70 1.00 6.54 -2.55
N GLY A 71 1.53 5.50 -3.19
CA GLY A 71 1.54 5.29 -4.64
C GLY A 71 0.65 4.12 -5.09
N GLU A 72 0.32 3.22 -4.17
CA GLU A 72 -0.41 1.99 -4.50
C GLU A 72 -1.30 1.52 -3.35
N ILE A 73 -2.41 0.89 -3.73
CA ILE A 73 -3.24 0.02 -2.90
C ILE A 73 -3.46 -1.26 -3.68
N ALA A 74 -3.14 -2.39 -3.05
CA ALA A 74 -3.32 -3.72 -3.62
C ALA A 74 -4.15 -4.60 -2.69
N LEU A 75 -5.05 -5.37 -3.29
CA LEU A 75 -5.94 -6.29 -2.60
C LEU A 75 -5.56 -7.73 -2.93
N VAL A 76 -5.39 -8.53 -1.88
CA VAL A 76 -5.10 -9.96 -1.94
C VAL A 76 -6.01 -10.65 -0.91
N PRO A 77 -6.86 -11.62 -1.32
CA PRO A 77 -7.68 -12.34 -0.36
C PRO A 77 -6.81 -13.18 0.58
N HIS A 78 -7.17 -13.23 1.86
CA HIS A 78 -6.40 -13.97 2.87
C HIS A 78 -6.36 -15.48 2.61
N SER A 79 -7.32 -16.00 1.86
CA SER A 79 -7.40 -17.37 1.36
C SER A 79 -6.47 -17.67 0.17
N SER A 80 -5.70 -16.70 -0.35
CA SER A 80 -4.81 -16.90 -1.51
C SER A 80 -3.76 -17.99 -1.26
N PRO A 81 -3.31 -18.72 -2.30
CA PRO A 81 -2.38 -19.83 -2.14
C PRO A 81 -1.10 -19.48 -1.39
N ILE A 82 -0.53 -18.29 -1.62
CA ILE A 82 0.70 -17.84 -0.95
C ILE A 82 0.42 -17.50 0.51
N SER A 83 -0.69 -16.80 0.80
CA SER A 83 -1.12 -16.49 2.18
C SER A 83 -1.28 -17.76 3.03
N GLN A 84 -1.92 -18.79 2.45
CA GLN A 84 -2.18 -20.07 3.12
C GLN A 84 -0.93 -20.89 3.45
N LEU A 85 0.23 -20.55 2.88
CA LEU A 85 1.50 -21.18 3.28
C LEU A 85 1.93 -20.76 4.70
N GLY A 86 1.36 -19.69 5.25
CA GLY A 86 1.68 -19.20 6.60
C GLY A 86 3.16 -18.91 6.82
N THR A 87 3.88 -18.64 5.72
CA THR A 87 5.34 -18.52 5.70
C THR A 87 5.70 -17.06 5.44
N LEU A 88 6.56 -16.48 6.29
CA LEU A 88 7.20 -15.20 6.01
C LEU A 88 8.41 -15.45 5.12
N PHE A 89 8.40 -14.89 3.90
CA PHE A 89 9.46 -15.10 2.92
C PHE A 89 10.61 -14.11 3.07
N TYR A 90 10.39 -12.99 3.78
CA TYR A 90 11.35 -11.89 3.88
C TYR A 90 11.75 -11.36 2.49
N ASN A 91 10.78 -11.36 1.58
CA ASN A 91 10.96 -11.01 0.19
C ASN A 91 9.68 -10.38 -0.34
N THR A 92 9.80 -9.12 -0.80
CA THR A 92 8.65 -8.31 -1.24
C THR A 92 7.77 -9.04 -2.26
N LEU A 93 8.34 -9.64 -3.31
CA LEU A 93 7.57 -10.34 -4.34
C LEU A 93 6.63 -11.44 -3.79
N PHE A 94 7.07 -12.18 -2.77
CA PHE A 94 6.22 -13.22 -2.18
C PHE A 94 5.28 -12.65 -1.13
N ASP A 95 5.80 -11.80 -0.24
CA ASP A 95 5.02 -11.30 0.89
C ASP A 95 3.91 -10.31 0.42
N GLU A 96 4.14 -9.53 -0.66
CA GLU A 96 3.12 -8.64 -1.27
C GLU A 96 1.95 -9.43 -1.87
N ASN A 97 2.21 -10.66 -2.35
CA ASN A 97 1.20 -11.55 -2.91
C ASN A 97 0.60 -12.51 -1.86
N ALA A 98 0.98 -12.35 -0.59
CA ALA A 98 0.40 -13.05 0.55
C ALA A 98 -0.59 -12.18 1.35
N SER A 99 -0.69 -10.88 1.08
CA SER A 99 -1.44 -9.94 1.90
C SER A 99 -1.78 -8.66 1.15
N CYS A 100 -2.94 -8.06 1.44
CA CYS A 100 -3.20 -6.69 1.00
C CYS A 100 -2.04 -5.78 1.42
N HIS A 101 -1.61 -4.90 0.53
CA HIS A 101 -0.48 -4.04 0.77
C HIS A 101 -0.72 -2.64 0.21
N VAL A 102 0.12 -1.71 0.64
CA VAL A 102 0.20 -0.37 0.08
C VAL A 102 1.66 -0.02 -0.18
N ALA A 103 1.91 0.85 -1.15
CA ALA A 103 3.26 1.35 -1.43
C ALA A 103 3.42 2.79 -0.97
N LEU A 104 4.51 3.09 -0.25
CA LEU A 104 5.02 4.45 -0.14
C LEU A 104 5.75 4.84 -1.42
N GLY A 105 5.56 6.09 -1.86
CA GLY A 105 6.25 6.64 -3.02
C GLY A 105 5.48 6.51 -4.33
N ALA A 106 6.19 6.24 -5.42
CA ALA A 106 5.69 6.44 -6.78
C ALA A 106 4.49 5.54 -7.10
N ALA A 107 3.48 6.13 -7.75
CA ALA A 107 2.40 5.41 -8.38
C ALA A 107 2.79 5.01 -9.80
N TYR A 108 2.34 3.83 -10.25
CA TYR A 108 2.53 3.39 -11.62
C TYR A 108 1.66 4.22 -12.57
N HIS A 109 2.25 4.87 -13.58
CA HIS A 109 1.48 5.79 -14.43
C HIS A 109 0.33 5.09 -15.19
N ASN A 110 0.47 3.80 -15.50
CA ASN A 110 -0.54 3.00 -16.18
C ASN A 110 -1.75 2.61 -15.30
N THR A 111 -1.75 2.89 -13.99
CA THR A 111 -2.94 2.74 -13.15
C THR A 111 -3.88 3.96 -13.25
N MET A 112 -3.48 5.00 -13.96
CA MET A 112 -4.33 6.15 -14.29
C MET A 112 -4.63 6.17 -15.79
N GLU A 113 -5.89 6.40 -16.14
CA GLU A 113 -6.27 6.60 -17.54
C GLU A 113 -5.49 7.78 -18.15
N ASN A 114 -4.83 7.54 -19.29
CA ASN A 114 -3.89 8.47 -19.94
C ASN A 114 -2.65 8.87 -19.13
N GLY A 115 -2.42 8.30 -17.95
CA GLY A 115 -1.29 8.65 -17.08
C GLY A 115 0.09 8.62 -17.75
N PRO A 116 0.43 7.63 -18.59
CA PRO A 116 1.73 7.60 -19.28
C PRO A 116 1.99 8.76 -20.26
N PHE A 117 0.95 9.52 -20.62
CA PHE A 117 1.03 10.65 -21.54
C PHE A 117 0.88 12.01 -20.83
N MET A 118 0.66 12.03 -19.52
CA MET A 118 0.54 13.25 -18.74
C MET A 118 1.92 13.87 -18.47
N SER A 119 1.96 15.20 -18.37
CA SER A 119 3.09 15.88 -17.75
C SER A 119 3.13 15.58 -16.25
N GLU A 120 4.27 15.76 -15.58
CA GLU A 120 4.35 15.58 -14.12
C GLU A 120 3.35 16.45 -13.36
N SER A 121 3.12 17.68 -13.81
CA SER A 121 2.15 18.58 -13.20
C SER A 121 0.71 18.12 -13.39
N ASP A 122 0.36 17.63 -14.58
CA ASP A 122 -0.99 17.13 -14.85
C ASP A 122 -1.25 15.83 -14.09
N TYR A 123 -0.25 14.95 -14.03
CA TYR A 123 -0.31 13.71 -13.26
C TYR A 123 -0.53 13.99 -11.77
N ALA A 124 0.25 14.92 -11.20
CA ALA A 124 0.08 15.33 -9.80
C ALA A 124 -1.29 15.95 -9.53
N ALA A 125 -1.79 16.79 -10.45
CA ALA A 125 -3.11 17.41 -10.35
C ALA A 125 -4.26 16.39 -10.44
N ALA A 126 -4.08 15.32 -11.21
CA ALA A 126 -5.01 14.19 -11.29
C ALA A 126 -4.94 13.23 -10.08
N GLY A 127 -3.98 13.44 -9.17
CA GLY A 127 -3.81 12.67 -7.94
C GLY A 127 -2.65 11.67 -7.94
N GLY A 128 -1.86 11.63 -9.02
CA GLY A 128 -0.68 10.79 -9.18
C GLY A 128 0.46 11.19 -8.25
N ASN A 129 1.09 10.20 -7.62
CA ASN A 129 2.28 10.41 -6.80
C ASN A 129 3.56 10.07 -7.57
N SER A 130 4.52 10.98 -7.57
CA SER A 130 5.85 10.77 -8.17
C SER A 130 6.91 10.78 -7.07
N SER A 131 7.82 9.80 -7.10
CA SER A 131 8.88 9.63 -6.11
C SER A 131 10.02 8.81 -6.70
N LEU A 132 11.20 8.87 -6.08
CA LEU A 132 12.34 8.02 -6.38
C LEU A 132 12.21 6.62 -5.76
N VAL A 133 11.32 6.46 -4.79
CA VAL A 133 11.07 5.19 -4.12
C VAL A 133 9.69 4.65 -4.48
N HIS A 134 9.58 3.34 -4.42
CA HIS A 134 8.34 2.59 -4.38
C HIS A 134 8.60 1.47 -3.36
N THR A 135 7.85 1.46 -2.26
CA THR A 135 8.14 0.56 -1.15
C THR A 135 6.85 0.00 -0.57
N ASP A 136 6.59 -1.25 -0.92
CA ASP A 136 5.44 -2.02 -0.48
C ASP A 136 5.58 -2.44 0.97
N PHE A 137 4.48 -2.32 1.71
CA PHE A 137 4.36 -2.97 3.00
C PHE A 137 2.95 -3.52 3.21
N MET A 138 2.91 -4.70 3.81
CA MET A 138 1.70 -5.49 3.95
C MET A 138 0.88 -5.01 5.16
N VAL A 139 -0.42 -4.88 4.94
CA VAL A 139 -1.41 -4.43 5.93
C VAL A 139 -2.57 -5.42 6.09
N GLY A 140 -2.72 -6.38 5.17
CA GLY A 140 -3.78 -7.39 5.15
C GLY A 140 -3.73 -8.38 6.32
N SER A 141 -4.90 -8.89 6.70
CA SER A 141 -5.08 -9.97 7.69
C SER A 141 -6.48 -10.59 7.54
N GLY A 142 -6.72 -11.74 8.18
CA GLY A 142 -8.05 -12.37 8.26
C GLY A 142 -9.08 -11.59 9.08
N ASP A 143 -8.68 -10.51 9.76
CA ASP A 143 -9.61 -9.62 10.48
C ASP A 143 -9.95 -8.35 9.66
N MET A 144 -9.35 -8.19 8.47
CA MET A 144 -9.46 -6.98 7.67
C MET A 144 -10.86 -6.78 7.08
N GLN A 145 -11.36 -5.56 7.18
CA GLN A 145 -12.62 -5.12 6.61
C GLN A 145 -12.36 -3.94 5.66
N ILE A 146 -12.89 -3.99 4.44
CA ILE A 146 -12.74 -2.92 3.45
C ILE A 146 -14.10 -2.56 2.88
N ASP A 147 -14.40 -1.26 2.88
CA ASP A 147 -15.54 -0.68 2.19
C ASP A 147 -15.08 0.16 1.00
N GLY A 148 -15.77 0.02 -0.12
CA GLY A 148 -15.69 0.94 -1.24
C GLY A 148 -16.62 2.12 -0.98
N ILE A 149 -16.12 3.34 -1.14
CA ILE A 149 -16.91 4.56 -1.00
C ILE A 149 -17.26 5.11 -2.38
N LYS A 150 -18.56 5.23 -2.67
CA LYS A 150 -19.08 5.76 -3.93
C LYS A 150 -19.01 7.29 -3.95
N ALA A 151 -19.16 7.87 -5.14
CA ALA A 151 -19.12 9.32 -5.33
C ALA A 151 -20.24 10.07 -4.57
N ASP A 152 -21.36 9.40 -4.26
CA ASP A 152 -22.45 9.95 -3.46
C ASP A 152 -22.25 9.82 -1.93
N GLY A 153 -21.11 9.24 -1.51
CA GLY A 153 -20.76 9.01 -0.11
C GLY A 153 -21.35 7.74 0.50
N SER A 154 -22.16 6.97 -0.25
CA SER A 154 -22.59 5.65 0.21
C SER A 154 -21.42 4.66 0.19
N SER A 155 -21.45 3.69 1.11
CA SER A 155 -20.44 2.63 1.19
C SER A 155 -21.02 1.27 0.79
N GLU A 156 -20.16 0.42 0.23
CA GLU A 156 -20.47 -0.98 -0.03
C GLU A 156 -19.31 -1.88 0.41
N PRO A 157 -19.60 -3.10 0.90
CA PRO A 157 -18.56 -4.01 1.34
C PRO A 157 -17.74 -4.49 0.14
N VAL A 158 -16.41 -4.38 0.23
CA VAL A 158 -15.46 -4.92 -0.75
C VAL A 158 -14.76 -6.15 -0.18
N MET A 159 -14.28 -6.05 1.06
CA MET A 159 -13.74 -7.20 1.78
C MET A 159 -14.32 -7.31 3.19
N ARG A 160 -14.52 -8.55 3.64
CA ARG A 160 -14.94 -8.92 4.99
C ARG A 160 -14.11 -10.09 5.48
N ASP A 161 -13.57 -9.99 6.69
CA ASP A 161 -12.72 -11.01 7.30
C ASP A 161 -11.55 -11.44 6.39
N GLY A 162 -10.94 -10.45 5.70
CA GLY A 162 -9.85 -10.68 4.75
C GLY A 162 -10.25 -11.32 3.41
N GLU A 163 -11.54 -11.53 3.14
CA GLU A 163 -12.05 -12.14 1.92
C GLU A 163 -12.92 -11.19 1.11
N TRP A 164 -13.12 -11.49 -0.17
CA TRP A 164 -14.06 -10.74 -1.02
C TRP A 164 -15.50 -10.83 -0.47
N ALA A 165 -16.18 -9.69 -0.40
CA ALA A 165 -17.54 -9.61 0.12
C ALA A 165 -18.63 -9.98 -0.92
N PHE A 166 -18.22 -10.36 -2.12
CA PHE A 166 -19.07 -10.73 -3.25
C PHE A 166 -18.54 -11.99 -3.93
N GLU A 167 -19.41 -12.66 -4.68
CA GLU A 167 -19.01 -13.83 -5.48
C GLU A 167 -18.17 -13.41 -6.69
N ILE A 168 -17.08 -14.14 -6.95
CA ILE A 168 -16.17 -13.96 -8.08
C ILE A 168 -16.34 -15.13 -9.06
#